data_AF-A0A316R911-F1
#
_entry.id   AF-A0A316R911-F1
#
_cell.length_a   1.000
_cell.length_b   1.000
_cell.length_c   1.000
_cell.angle_alpha   90.00
_cell.angle_beta   90.00
_cell.angle_gamma   90.00
#
_symmetry.space_group_name_H-M   'P 1'
#
loop_
_entity.id
_entity.type
_entity.pdbx_description
1 polymer ?
#
loop_
_entity_poly.entity_id
_entity_poly.type
_entity_poly.pdbx_seq_one_letter_code
_entity_poly.pdbx_strand_id
1 'polypeptide(L)'
;MKHTIHITIPAGEFSIPNSWEALSPSQYIALSSDLSRMSRGELSSMQVRLNHVCRCLNVDISGIKSEEACQNLALLAGMVDFIFSLSYPDNDAALSLLPPKDRDFFKKNAPIPEQGHIGRYLSRLDYRYTLDAVFCAQLIPSVHLPDGEYIGYSIDTSFDTLTCSLTALQYIEARDNRNNLPLLSAILYCPQPYDSQTAHALASRFAALSDGTLEAIALNFQAFDAYLFLRTHFSILTAGASTGKIRSGSYLTGATEALYDLSSDGYGDIAAVEQMNVIKYLTILRKKLIESVRAMHSANMDVVKISRRTNLPIDVINKIIL
;
A
#
# COMPACT_ATOMS: atom_id res chain seq x y z
N MET A 1 -0.87 -9.10 10.27
CA MET A 1 -1.67 -9.86 11.26
C MET A 1 -3.02 -9.18 11.36
N LYS A 2 -4.12 -9.93 11.33
CA LYS A 2 -5.45 -9.38 11.54
C LYS A 2 -5.56 -8.92 12.99
N HIS A 3 -5.83 -7.64 13.19
CA HIS A 3 -6.02 -7.03 14.49
C HIS A 3 -7.44 -6.47 14.58
N THR A 4 -8.05 -6.62 15.75
CA THR A 4 -9.46 -6.32 16.01
C THR A 4 -9.58 -5.76 17.42
N ILE A 5 -10.42 -4.74 17.60
CA ILE A 5 -10.80 -4.20 18.91
C ILE A 5 -12.01 -5.00 19.40
N HIS A 6 -11.90 -5.57 20.59
CA HIS A 6 -12.98 -6.33 21.24
C HIS A 6 -13.66 -5.48 22.31
N ILE A 7 -14.99 -5.49 22.29
CA ILE A 7 -15.82 -4.73 23.23
C ILE A 7 -16.83 -5.69 23.85
N THR A 8 -16.87 -5.73 25.17
CA THR A 8 -17.86 -6.52 25.92
C THR A 8 -18.83 -5.58 26.61
N ILE A 9 -20.11 -5.72 26.31
CA ILE A 9 -21.20 -5.03 27.01
C ILE A 9 -22.20 -6.06 27.55
N PRO A 10 -23.08 -5.71 28.51
CA PRO A 10 -24.07 -6.66 29.01
C PRO A 10 -24.97 -7.29 27.93
N ALA A 11 -25.15 -6.62 26.80
CA ALA A 11 -25.93 -7.09 25.66
C ALA A 11 -25.17 -8.05 24.71
N GLY A 12 -23.84 -8.21 24.87
CA GLY A 12 -23.04 -9.10 24.04
C GLY A 12 -21.60 -8.63 23.79
N GLU A 13 -20.88 -9.41 23.00
CA GLU A 13 -19.54 -9.10 22.53
C GLU A 13 -19.57 -8.55 21.10
N PHE A 14 -18.83 -7.48 20.88
CA PHE A 14 -18.70 -6.80 19.59
C PHE A 14 -17.23 -6.72 19.20
N SER A 15 -16.98 -6.66 17.90
CA SER A 15 -15.63 -6.61 17.36
C SER A 15 -15.53 -5.59 16.23
N ILE A 16 -14.52 -4.73 16.29
CA ILE A 16 -14.24 -3.72 15.25
C ILE A 16 -12.91 -4.08 14.57
N PRO A 17 -12.90 -4.35 13.26
CA PRO A 17 -11.65 -4.53 12.51
C PRO A 17 -10.72 -3.34 12.70
N ASN A 18 -9.48 -3.60 13.09
CA ASN A 18 -8.45 -2.59 13.34
C ASN A 18 -7.16 -2.93 12.57
N SER A 19 -7.33 -3.40 11.33
CA SER A 19 -6.29 -3.66 10.33
C SER A 19 -6.95 -3.75 8.97
N TRP A 20 -6.22 -3.41 7.90
CA TRP A 20 -6.75 -3.49 6.53
C TRP A 20 -7.18 -4.91 6.17
N GLU A 21 -6.38 -5.91 6.55
CA GLU A 21 -6.60 -7.33 6.24
C GLU A 21 -7.80 -7.95 6.99
N ALA A 22 -8.33 -7.25 8.00
CA ALA A 22 -9.52 -7.69 8.73
C ALA A 22 -10.82 -7.13 8.14
N LEU A 23 -10.75 -6.19 7.18
CA LEU A 23 -11.94 -5.61 6.55
C LEU A 23 -12.60 -6.59 5.58
N SER A 24 -13.92 -6.64 5.62
CA SER A 24 -14.71 -7.21 4.52
C SER A 24 -14.69 -6.27 3.30
N PRO A 25 -15.01 -6.77 2.08
CA PRO A 25 -15.05 -5.92 0.89
C PRO A 25 -15.98 -4.71 1.01
N SER A 26 -17.16 -4.88 1.61
CA SER A 26 -18.12 -3.79 1.81
C SER A 26 -17.59 -2.74 2.80
N GLN A 27 -16.96 -3.16 3.90
CA GLN A 27 -16.33 -2.25 4.86
C GLN A 27 -15.17 -1.47 4.21
N TYR A 28 -14.36 -2.15 3.39
CA TYR A 28 -13.23 -1.54 2.68
C TYR A 28 -13.68 -0.51 1.64
N ILE A 29 -14.69 -0.81 0.83
CA ILE A 29 -15.25 0.13 -0.16
C ILE A 29 -15.82 1.36 0.54
N ALA A 30 -16.59 1.17 1.61
CA ALA A 30 -17.15 2.28 2.36
C ALA A 30 -16.06 3.12 3.06
N LEU A 31 -14.99 2.50 3.57
CA LEU A 31 -13.84 3.22 4.12
C LEU A 31 -13.07 3.99 3.03
N SER A 32 -12.88 3.39 1.86
CA SER A 32 -12.24 4.06 0.72
C SER A 32 -13.05 5.29 0.28
N SER A 33 -14.38 5.19 0.25
CA SER A 33 -15.25 6.35 0.00
C SER A 33 -15.09 7.45 1.05
N ASP A 34 -14.97 7.11 2.34
CA ASP A 34 -14.71 8.09 3.41
C ASP A 34 -13.34 8.77 3.21
N LEU A 35 -12.32 8.02 2.79
CA LEU A 35 -10.99 8.56 2.50
C LEU A 35 -11.00 9.51 1.32
N SER A 36 -11.75 9.21 0.26
CA SER A 36 -11.91 10.10 -0.89
C SER A 36 -12.59 11.40 -0.48
N ARG A 37 -13.63 11.33 0.36
CA ARG A 37 -14.28 12.53 0.93
C ARG A 37 -13.33 13.35 1.81
N MET A 38 -12.50 12.68 2.62
CA MET A 38 -11.44 13.35 3.38
C MET A 38 -10.42 14.05 2.47
N SER A 39 -10.03 13.42 1.36
CA SER A 39 -9.10 14.03 0.40
C SER A 39 -9.64 15.31 -0.25
N ARG A 40 -10.98 15.43 -0.35
CA ARG A 40 -11.70 16.63 -0.81
C ARG A 40 -11.96 17.65 0.31
N GLY A 41 -11.52 17.38 1.54
CA GLY A 41 -11.73 18.25 2.70
C GLY A 41 -13.13 18.15 3.33
N GLU A 42 -13.95 17.17 2.93
CA GLU A 42 -15.31 17.00 3.45
C GLU A 42 -15.34 16.29 4.82
N LEU A 43 -14.33 15.47 5.12
CA LEU A 43 -14.19 14.73 6.36
C LEU A 43 -12.81 14.96 6.98
N SER A 44 -12.78 15.05 8.31
CA SER A 44 -11.55 14.99 9.11
C SER A 44 -11.12 13.54 9.36
N SER A 45 -9.86 13.33 9.74
CA SER A 45 -9.34 12.00 10.11
C SER A 45 -10.15 11.35 11.24
N MET A 46 -10.61 12.13 12.23
CA MET A 46 -11.46 11.65 13.30
C MET A 46 -12.84 11.21 12.80
N GLN A 47 -13.45 11.97 11.88
CA GLN A 47 -14.74 11.60 11.28
C GLN A 47 -14.64 10.30 10.47
N VAL A 48 -13.53 10.08 9.75
CA VAL A 48 -13.29 8.80 9.04
C VAL A 48 -13.23 7.63 10.03
N ARG A 49 -12.49 7.76 11.14
CA ARG A 49 -12.41 6.73 12.19
C ARG A 49 -13.77 6.46 12.83
N LEU A 50 -14.53 7.53 13.08
CA LEU A 50 -15.87 7.45 13.66
C LEU A 50 -16.86 6.75 12.72
N ASN A 51 -16.88 7.11 11.44
CA ASN A 51 -17.69 6.44 10.43
C ASN A 51 -17.38 4.94 10.36
N HIS A 52 -16.09 4.57 10.43
CA HIS A 52 -15.66 3.17 10.47
C HIS A 52 -16.22 2.43 11.70
N VAL A 53 -16.08 2.99 12.90
CA VAL A 53 -16.62 2.42 14.15
C VAL A 53 -18.15 2.27 14.07
N CYS A 54 -18.85 3.34 13.67
CA CYS A 54 -20.31 3.34 13.53
C CYS A 54 -20.79 2.27 12.54
N ARG A 55 -20.12 2.12 11.38
CA ARG A 55 -20.42 1.07 10.40
C ARG A 55 -20.20 -0.33 10.97
N CYS A 56 -19.13 -0.54 11.73
CA CYS A 56 -18.85 -1.86 12.32
C CYS A 56 -19.82 -2.24 13.43
N LEU A 57 -20.31 -1.26 14.19
CA LEU A 57 -21.30 -1.47 15.26
C LEU A 57 -22.76 -1.39 14.78
N ASN A 58 -22.99 -1.07 13.50
CA ASN A 58 -24.32 -0.81 12.94
C ASN A 58 -25.08 0.29 13.71
N VAL A 59 -24.39 1.38 14.03
CA VAL A 59 -24.91 2.50 14.80
C VAL A 59 -25.04 3.74 13.92
N ASP A 60 -26.22 4.36 13.92
CA ASP A 60 -26.45 5.67 13.31
C ASP A 60 -26.08 6.78 14.30
N ILE A 61 -25.06 7.56 13.94
CA ILE A 61 -24.56 8.64 14.78
C ILE A 61 -25.58 9.77 14.98
N SER A 62 -26.48 10.00 14.02
CA SER A 62 -27.49 11.05 14.11
C SER A 62 -28.56 10.76 15.16
N GLY A 63 -28.72 9.48 15.53
CA GLY A 63 -29.64 9.03 16.56
C GLY A 63 -29.10 9.15 17.98
N ILE A 64 -27.81 9.44 18.16
CA ILE A 64 -27.16 9.45 19.48
C ILE A 64 -27.30 10.82 20.12
N LYS A 65 -27.97 10.86 21.28
CA LYS A 65 -28.21 12.09 22.04
C LYS A 65 -27.50 12.14 23.39
N SER A 66 -27.00 11.00 23.88
CA SER A 66 -26.30 10.92 25.16
C SER A 66 -24.85 11.35 25.01
N GLU A 67 -24.41 12.25 25.88
CA GLU A 67 -23.01 12.70 25.93
C GLU A 67 -22.06 11.54 26.22
N GLU A 68 -22.40 10.66 27.16
CA GLU A 68 -21.61 9.47 27.48
C GLU A 68 -21.46 8.55 26.25
N ALA A 69 -22.52 8.38 25.47
CA ALA A 69 -22.48 7.55 24.27
C ALA A 69 -21.59 8.17 23.18
N CYS A 70 -21.64 9.50 23.02
CA CYS A 70 -20.73 10.23 22.14
C CYS A 70 -19.26 10.10 22.60
N GLN A 71 -19.00 10.21 23.91
CA GLN A 71 -17.65 10.03 24.47
C GLN A 71 -17.13 8.61 24.24
N ASN A 72 -17.96 7.59 24.46
CA ASN A 72 -17.60 6.20 24.21
C ASN A 72 -17.25 5.95 22.73
N LEU A 73 -18.04 6.49 21.79
CA LEU A 73 -17.72 6.39 20.37
C LEU A 73 -16.44 7.14 20.00
N ALA A 74 -16.20 8.32 20.58
CA ALA A 74 -14.97 9.06 20.36
C ALA A 74 -13.75 8.29 20.88
N LEU A 75 -13.87 7.62 22.03
CA LEU A 75 -12.81 6.74 22.56
C LEU A 75 -12.56 5.56 21.62
N LEU A 76 -13.61 4.87 21.15
CA LEU A 76 -13.48 3.77 20.19
C LEU A 76 -12.85 4.23 18.87
N ALA A 77 -13.25 5.39 18.34
CA ALA A 77 -12.63 5.98 17.17
C ALA A 77 -11.15 6.33 17.42
N GLY A 78 -10.82 6.78 18.62
CA GLY A 78 -9.44 7.02 19.07
C GLY A 78 -8.57 5.76 19.08
N MET A 79 -9.15 4.60 19.38
CA MET A 79 -8.47 3.30 19.35
C MET A 79 -8.17 2.78 17.93
N VAL A 80 -8.84 3.32 16.90
CA VAL A 80 -8.58 2.93 15.51
C VAL A 80 -7.25 3.51 15.03
N ASP A 81 -6.25 2.66 14.82
CA ASP A 81 -4.86 3.06 14.60
C ASP A 81 -4.25 2.58 13.27
N PHE A 82 -5.01 1.87 12.43
CA PHE A 82 -4.51 1.30 11.18
C PHE A 82 -4.71 2.20 9.94
N ILE A 83 -5.62 3.16 10.00
CA ILE A 83 -6.02 3.97 8.83
C ILE A 83 -4.97 5.05 8.55
N PHE A 84 -4.46 5.71 9.59
CA PHE A 84 -3.59 6.87 9.43
C PHE A 84 -2.31 6.72 10.24
N SER A 85 -1.22 7.20 9.66
CA SER A 85 0.02 7.49 10.34
C SER A 85 0.30 8.99 10.36
N LEU A 86 1.08 9.45 11.33
CA LEU A 86 1.48 10.84 11.48
C LEU A 86 2.78 11.08 10.73
N SER A 87 2.83 12.12 9.91
CA SER A 87 4.04 12.61 9.28
C SER A 87 4.44 13.95 9.89
N TYR A 88 5.69 14.03 10.31
CA TYR A 88 6.30 15.23 10.87
C TYR A 88 7.16 15.92 9.81
N PRO A 89 7.45 17.24 9.99
CA PRO A 89 8.34 17.98 9.09
C PRO A 89 9.69 17.30 8.85
N ASP A 90 10.31 17.65 7.72
CA ASP A 90 11.64 17.19 7.31
C ASP A 90 11.80 15.66 7.25
N ASN A 91 10.80 14.97 6.70
CA ASN A 91 10.76 13.49 6.61
C ASN A 91 10.93 12.80 7.98
N ASP A 92 10.11 13.19 8.95
CA ASP A 92 10.15 12.64 10.29
C ASP A 92 11.50 12.83 11.01
N ALA A 93 12.26 13.89 10.69
CA ALA A 93 13.57 14.17 11.31
C ALA A 93 13.50 14.23 12.84
N ALA A 94 12.41 14.78 13.38
CA ALA A 94 12.13 14.84 14.81
C ALA A 94 12.07 13.46 15.49
N LEU A 95 11.78 12.40 14.73
CA LEU A 95 11.71 11.03 15.22
C LEU A 95 13.03 10.26 15.04
N SER A 96 14.01 10.79 14.29
CA SER A 96 15.21 10.05 13.87
C SER A 96 16.07 9.52 15.01
N LEU A 97 16.13 10.25 16.13
CA LEU A 97 16.91 9.90 17.32
C LEU A 97 16.13 9.07 18.34
N LEU A 98 14.83 8.84 18.11
CA LEU A 98 13.99 8.09 19.03
C LEU A 98 14.19 6.58 18.84
N PRO A 99 14.10 5.79 19.93
CA PRO A 99 14.03 4.34 19.84
C PRO A 99 12.87 3.90 18.92
N PRO A 100 12.99 2.76 18.21
CA PRO A 100 11.95 2.29 17.28
C PRO A 100 10.54 2.22 17.89
N LYS A 101 10.42 1.77 19.13
CA LYS A 101 9.13 1.70 19.83
C LYS A 101 8.46 3.07 20.00
N ASP A 102 9.23 4.08 20.36
CA ASP A 102 8.72 5.44 20.56
C ASP A 102 8.39 6.09 19.22
N ARG A 103 9.20 5.83 18.18
CA ARG A 103 8.89 6.24 16.81
C ARG A 103 7.54 5.69 16.37
N ASP A 104 7.34 4.38 16.50
CA ASP A 104 6.08 3.73 16.09
C ASP A 104 4.89 4.27 16.90
N PHE A 105 5.08 4.53 18.19
CA PHE A 105 4.06 5.14 19.03
C PHE A 105 3.64 6.52 18.51
N PHE A 106 4.59 7.43 18.26
CA PHE A 106 4.31 8.78 17.77
C PHE A 106 3.93 8.82 16.27
N LYS A 107 4.20 7.77 15.51
CA LYS A 107 3.64 7.61 14.16
C LYS A 107 2.16 7.24 14.18
N LYS A 108 1.62 6.70 15.27
CA LYS A 108 0.22 6.25 15.36
C LYS A 108 -0.66 7.14 16.23
N ASN A 109 -0.08 7.73 17.27
CA ASN A 109 -0.81 8.46 18.30
C ASN A 109 -0.46 9.94 18.23
N ALA A 110 -1.50 10.78 18.20
CA ALA A 110 -1.32 12.23 18.20
C ALA A 110 -0.51 12.65 19.45
N PRO A 111 0.54 13.46 19.29
CA PRO A 111 1.36 13.88 20.41
C PRO A 111 0.55 14.81 21.32
N ILE A 112 0.53 14.53 22.62
CA ILE A 112 -0.09 15.36 23.65
C ILE A 112 0.94 15.77 24.72
N PRO A 113 0.81 16.95 25.35
CA PRO A 113 1.75 17.46 26.36
C PRO A 113 2.03 16.52 27.55
N GLU A 114 1.08 15.65 27.87
CA GLU A 114 1.11 14.68 28.97
C GLU A 114 2.10 13.53 28.71
N GLN A 115 2.49 13.31 27.45
CA GLN A 115 3.50 12.33 27.04
C GLN A 115 4.95 12.84 27.27
N GLY A 116 5.14 13.83 28.15
CA GLY A 116 6.44 14.35 28.54
C GLY A 116 7.07 15.34 27.55
N HIS A 117 8.40 15.49 27.60
CA HIS A 117 9.11 16.50 26.81
C HIS A 117 8.99 16.27 25.31
N ILE A 118 9.05 15.01 24.85
CA ILE A 118 8.92 14.65 23.44
C ILE A 118 7.50 14.94 22.96
N GLY A 119 6.47 14.53 23.71
CA GLY A 119 5.08 14.84 23.38
C GLY A 119 4.81 16.34 23.23
N ARG A 120 5.31 17.17 24.16
CA ARG A 120 5.21 18.65 24.06
C ARG A 120 5.93 19.24 22.87
N TYR A 121 7.07 18.67 22.49
CA TYR A 121 7.82 19.13 21.34
C TYR A 121 7.10 18.78 20.04
N LEU A 122 6.73 17.50 19.88
CA LEU A 122 6.06 17.00 18.69
C LEU A 122 4.67 17.62 18.49
N SER A 123 3.95 17.94 19.56
CA SER A 123 2.63 18.59 19.47
C SER A 123 2.67 20.02 18.96
N ARG A 124 3.85 20.65 18.96
CA ARG A 124 4.07 22.00 18.40
C ARG A 124 4.48 21.99 16.93
N LEU A 125 4.81 20.82 16.38
CA LEU A 125 5.18 20.69 14.97
C LEU A 125 3.92 20.68 14.09
N ASP A 126 4.05 21.15 12.84
CA ASP A 126 3.01 21.02 11.80
C ASP A 126 2.95 19.58 11.28
N TYR A 127 2.60 18.64 12.17
CA TYR A 127 2.43 17.24 11.80
C TYR A 127 1.10 17.05 11.07
N ARG A 128 1.04 16.05 10.18
CA ARG A 128 -0.14 15.76 9.35
C ARG A 128 -0.52 14.31 9.45
N TYR A 129 -1.83 14.05 9.41
CA TYR A 129 -2.34 12.70 9.17
C TYR A 129 -2.11 12.32 7.71
N THR A 130 -1.45 11.19 7.51
CA THR A 130 -1.17 10.57 6.22
C THR A 130 -1.78 9.18 6.21
N LEU A 131 -2.29 8.74 5.06
CA LEU A 131 -2.88 7.41 4.91
C LEU A 131 -1.81 6.33 5.11
N ASP A 132 -2.06 5.39 6.02
CA ASP A 132 -1.19 4.22 6.21
C ASP A 132 -1.67 3.07 5.33
N ALA A 133 -1.48 3.21 4.02
CA ALA A 133 -1.90 2.23 3.01
C ALA A 133 -0.73 1.34 2.56
N VAL A 134 -0.19 0.53 3.47
CA VAL A 134 0.87 -0.44 3.16
C VAL A 134 0.46 -1.81 3.72
N PHE A 135 -0.34 -2.57 2.97
CA PHE A 135 -0.88 -3.85 3.39
C PHE A 135 -0.85 -4.90 2.27
N CYS A 136 -0.93 -6.17 2.64
CA CYS A 136 -0.78 -7.30 1.72
C CYS A 136 -2.04 -8.16 1.68
N ALA A 137 -3.13 -7.60 1.15
CA ALA A 137 -4.40 -8.31 1.00
C ALA A 137 -5.20 -7.79 -0.20
N GLN A 138 -5.82 -8.72 -0.93
CA GLN A 138 -6.86 -8.38 -1.89
C GLN A 138 -8.18 -8.21 -1.13
N LEU A 139 -8.68 -6.98 -1.02
CA LEU A 139 -9.92 -6.66 -0.29
C LEU A 139 -11.13 -6.54 -1.20
N ILE A 140 -10.94 -6.62 -2.52
CA ILE A 140 -12.01 -6.65 -3.52
C ILE A 140 -11.71 -7.84 -4.45
N PRO A 141 -12.05 -9.08 -4.04
CA PRO A 141 -11.68 -10.27 -4.80
C PRO A 141 -12.47 -10.42 -6.12
N SER A 142 -13.67 -9.85 -6.20
CA SER A 142 -14.47 -9.84 -7.41
C SER A 142 -15.34 -8.57 -7.50
N VAL A 143 -15.71 -8.22 -8.73
CA VAL A 143 -16.68 -7.17 -9.03
C VAL A 143 -17.80 -7.72 -9.90
N HIS A 144 -19.01 -7.23 -9.68
CA HIS A 144 -20.18 -7.61 -10.46
C HIS A 144 -20.51 -6.49 -11.45
N LEU A 145 -20.50 -6.84 -12.73
CA LEU A 145 -20.97 -6.00 -13.83
C LEU A 145 -22.24 -6.64 -14.44
N PRO A 146 -23.02 -5.92 -15.26
CA PRO A 146 -24.27 -6.44 -15.81
C PRO A 146 -24.15 -7.75 -16.60
N ASP A 147 -22.98 -8.02 -17.16
CA ASP A 147 -22.65 -9.17 -18.00
C ASP A 147 -21.98 -10.33 -17.23
N GLY A 148 -21.65 -10.14 -15.95
CA GLY A 148 -21.11 -11.22 -15.12
C GLY A 148 -20.25 -10.75 -13.95
N GLU A 149 -19.75 -11.74 -13.22
CA GLU A 149 -18.74 -11.55 -12.18
C GLU A 149 -17.34 -11.60 -12.80
N TYR A 150 -16.51 -10.61 -12.46
CA TYR A 150 -15.11 -10.54 -12.84
C TYR A 150 -14.25 -10.78 -11.60
N ILE A 151 -13.34 -11.74 -11.69
CA ILE A 151 -12.46 -12.14 -10.58
C ILE A 151 -11.15 -11.35 -10.71
N GLY A 152 -10.76 -10.70 -9.63
CA GLY A 152 -9.52 -9.95 -9.54
C GLY A 152 -8.30 -10.84 -9.31
N TYR A 153 -7.12 -10.22 -9.31
CA TYR A 153 -5.90 -10.90 -8.88
C TYR A 153 -5.98 -11.34 -7.41
N SER A 154 -5.30 -12.45 -7.10
CA SER A 154 -5.19 -12.97 -5.74
C SER A 154 -3.83 -12.65 -5.11
N ILE A 155 -3.84 -12.57 -3.78
CA ILE A 155 -2.65 -12.50 -2.93
C ILE A 155 -2.81 -13.60 -1.88
N ASP A 156 -1.78 -14.41 -1.69
CA ASP A 156 -1.72 -15.39 -0.61
C ASP A 156 -0.41 -15.21 0.16
N THR A 157 -0.50 -15.21 1.48
CA THR A 157 0.64 -15.13 2.41
C THR A 157 0.69 -16.33 3.35
N SER A 158 -0.07 -17.39 3.07
CA SER A 158 -0.10 -18.63 3.83
C SER A 158 1.30 -19.26 3.87
N PHE A 159 1.62 -19.89 5.00
CA PHE A 159 2.94 -20.52 5.23
C PHE A 159 4.12 -19.55 5.04
N ASP A 160 3.95 -18.31 5.49
CA ASP A 160 4.95 -17.24 5.48
C ASP A 160 5.54 -16.95 4.08
N THR A 161 4.82 -17.32 3.02
CA THR A 161 5.27 -17.19 1.64
C THR A 161 4.30 -16.30 0.87
N LEU A 162 4.81 -15.20 0.33
CA LEU A 162 4.04 -14.32 -0.53
C LEU A 162 3.91 -14.90 -1.94
N THR A 163 2.67 -15.11 -2.38
CA THR A 163 2.33 -15.40 -3.77
C THR A 163 1.26 -14.42 -4.27
N CYS A 164 1.25 -14.18 -5.58
CA CYS A 164 0.29 -13.30 -6.23
C CYS A 164 0.00 -13.84 -7.63
N SER A 165 -1.24 -13.73 -8.11
CA SER A 165 -1.60 -14.24 -9.45
C SER A 165 -1.25 -13.32 -10.61
N LEU A 166 -0.85 -12.07 -10.35
CA LEU A 166 -0.53 -11.11 -11.41
C LEU A 166 0.64 -11.61 -12.27
N THR A 167 0.50 -11.44 -13.59
CA THR A 167 1.63 -11.57 -14.52
C THR A 167 2.49 -10.30 -14.49
N ALA A 168 3.70 -10.39 -15.03
CA ALA A 168 4.64 -9.28 -15.09
C ALA A 168 4.05 -8.13 -15.93
N LEU A 169 3.49 -8.44 -17.11
CA LEU A 169 2.85 -7.45 -17.98
C LEU A 169 1.63 -6.81 -17.29
N GLN A 170 0.72 -7.61 -16.73
CA GLN A 170 -0.47 -7.12 -16.04
C GLN A 170 -0.11 -6.16 -14.90
N TYR A 171 0.91 -6.51 -14.12
CA TYR A 171 1.40 -5.68 -13.04
C TYR A 171 2.01 -4.36 -13.55
N ILE A 172 2.84 -4.40 -14.60
CA ILE A 172 3.47 -3.21 -15.19
C ILE A 172 2.38 -2.25 -15.71
N GLU A 173 1.45 -2.76 -16.51
CA GLU A 173 0.38 -1.93 -17.06
C GLU A 173 -0.53 -1.36 -15.97
N ALA A 174 -0.83 -2.11 -14.91
CA ALA A 174 -1.56 -1.59 -13.76
C ALA A 174 -0.79 -0.45 -13.07
N ARG A 175 0.54 -0.55 -12.95
CA ARG A 175 1.36 0.52 -12.38
C ARG A 175 1.39 1.78 -13.24
N ASP A 176 1.37 1.63 -14.56
CA ASP A 176 1.42 2.76 -15.49
C ASP A 176 0.05 3.45 -15.62
N ASN A 177 -1.04 2.72 -15.39
CA ASN A 177 -2.40 3.22 -15.53
C ASN A 177 -3.07 3.62 -14.21
N ARG A 178 -2.31 3.90 -13.14
CA ARG A 178 -2.85 4.28 -11.81
C ARG A 178 -3.86 5.42 -11.81
N ASN A 179 -3.76 6.33 -12.78
CA ASN A 179 -4.63 7.51 -12.88
C ASN A 179 -5.86 7.28 -13.78
N ASN A 180 -5.93 6.16 -14.50
CA ASN A 180 -7.07 5.79 -15.33
C ASN A 180 -7.82 4.64 -14.66
N LEU A 181 -8.69 4.96 -13.71
CA LEU A 181 -9.31 3.97 -12.82
C LEU A 181 -10.11 2.86 -13.55
N PRO A 182 -10.89 3.17 -14.62
CA PRO A 182 -11.57 2.13 -15.39
C PRO A 182 -10.59 1.15 -16.06
N LEU A 183 -9.53 1.66 -16.70
CA LEU A 183 -8.53 0.81 -17.35
C LEU A 183 -7.72 0.03 -16.32
N LEU A 184 -7.29 0.66 -15.23
CA LEU A 184 -6.63 -0.02 -14.11
C LEU A 184 -7.48 -1.18 -13.60
N SER A 185 -8.76 -0.95 -13.37
CA SER A 185 -9.67 -1.99 -12.89
C SER A 185 -9.83 -3.09 -13.93
N ALA A 186 -9.98 -2.76 -15.21
CA ALA A 186 -10.03 -3.76 -16.26
C ALA A 186 -8.74 -4.61 -16.36
N ILE A 187 -7.57 -4.00 -16.16
CA ILE A 187 -6.29 -4.71 -16.10
C ILE A 187 -6.28 -5.70 -14.93
N LEU A 188 -6.63 -5.25 -13.72
CA LEU A 188 -6.53 -6.05 -12.48
C LEU A 188 -7.55 -7.19 -12.39
N TYR A 189 -8.65 -7.10 -13.15
CA TYR A 189 -9.74 -8.08 -13.20
C TYR A 189 -9.88 -8.74 -14.58
N CYS A 190 -8.87 -8.60 -15.44
CA CYS A 190 -8.84 -9.24 -16.75
C CYS A 190 -8.79 -10.77 -16.58
N PRO A 191 -9.64 -11.52 -17.31
CA PRO A 191 -9.55 -12.97 -17.35
C PRO A 191 -8.16 -13.45 -17.76
N GLN A 192 -7.77 -14.61 -17.27
CA GLN A 192 -6.48 -15.24 -17.59
C GLN A 192 -6.62 -16.16 -18.81
N PRO A 193 -5.59 -16.26 -19.67
CA PRO A 193 -4.30 -15.55 -19.62
C PRO A 193 -4.45 -14.06 -19.90
N TYR A 194 -3.61 -13.24 -19.25
CA TYR A 194 -3.67 -11.78 -19.39
C TYR A 194 -3.32 -11.32 -20.81
N ASP A 195 -4.11 -10.39 -21.34
CA ASP A 195 -3.88 -9.74 -22.63
C ASP A 195 -4.29 -8.26 -22.57
N SER A 196 -3.39 -7.38 -23.00
CA SER A 196 -3.59 -5.93 -22.94
C SER A 196 -4.77 -5.47 -23.79
N GLN A 197 -4.98 -6.07 -24.96
CA GLN A 197 -6.10 -5.72 -25.85
C GLN A 197 -7.45 -6.04 -25.19
N THR A 198 -7.54 -7.19 -24.52
CA THR A 198 -8.72 -7.61 -23.76
C THR A 198 -9.00 -6.67 -22.60
N ALA A 199 -7.98 -6.32 -21.80
CA ALA A 199 -8.12 -5.35 -20.72
C ALA A 199 -8.59 -3.97 -21.23
N HIS A 200 -8.03 -3.49 -22.35
CA HIS A 200 -8.46 -2.24 -22.98
C HIS A 200 -9.92 -2.28 -23.45
N ALA A 201 -10.36 -3.37 -24.05
CA ALA A 201 -11.76 -3.54 -24.47
C ALA A 201 -12.72 -3.53 -23.26
N LEU A 202 -12.30 -4.15 -22.15
CA LEU A 202 -13.06 -4.20 -20.90
C LEU A 202 -13.13 -2.86 -20.17
N ALA A 203 -12.17 -1.95 -20.35
CA ALA A 203 -12.12 -0.66 -19.65
C ALA A 203 -13.43 0.15 -19.75
N SER A 204 -14.08 0.11 -20.91
CA SER A 204 -15.38 0.76 -21.13
C SER A 204 -16.50 0.20 -20.25
N ARG A 205 -16.45 -1.10 -19.91
CA ARG A 205 -17.41 -1.75 -19.02
C ARG A 205 -17.13 -1.43 -17.56
N PHE A 206 -15.86 -1.42 -17.17
CA PHE A 206 -15.44 -1.06 -15.82
C PHE A 206 -15.74 0.40 -15.47
N ALA A 207 -15.88 1.28 -16.48
CA ALA A 207 -16.35 2.65 -16.28
C ALA A 207 -17.80 2.74 -15.73
N ALA A 208 -18.57 1.65 -15.77
CA ALA A 208 -19.90 1.58 -15.16
C ALA A 208 -19.88 1.31 -13.65
N LEU A 209 -18.72 0.95 -13.07
CA LEU A 209 -18.58 0.82 -11.62
C LEU A 209 -18.70 2.20 -10.95
N SER A 210 -19.14 2.20 -9.70
CA SER A 210 -19.18 3.44 -8.92
C SER A 210 -17.76 3.99 -8.71
N ASP A 211 -17.63 5.32 -8.67
CA ASP A 211 -16.35 5.99 -8.39
C ASP A 211 -15.70 5.46 -7.11
N GLY A 212 -16.49 5.24 -6.05
CA GLY A 212 -16.00 4.68 -4.80
C GLY A 212 -15.43 3.26 -4.94
N THR A 213 -16.00 2.43 -5.82
CA THR A 213 -15.45 1.10 -6.13
C THR A 213 -14.14 1.22 -6.92
N LEU A 214 -14.10 2.09 -7.93
CA LEU A 214 -12.91 2.32 -8.76
C LEU A 214 -11.73 2.86 -7.93
N GLU A 215 -12.00 3.81 -7.05
CA GLU A 215 -11.02 4.37 -6.11
C GLU A 215 -10.54 3.31 -5.11
N ALA A 216 -11.43 2.46 -4.60
CA ALA A 216 -11.08 1.38 -3.69
C ALA A 216 -10.19 0.31 -4.37
N ILE A 217 -10.48 -0.04 -5.63
CA ILE A 217 -9.63 -0.94 -6.43
C ILE A 217 -8.23 -0.34 -6.58
N ALA A 218 -8.15 0.94 -6.97
CA ALA A 218 -6.89 1.63 -7.16
C ALA A 218 -6.08 1.71 -5.85
N LEU A 219 -6.74 2.03 -4.73
CA LEU A 219 -6.12 2.07 -3.42
C LEU A 219 -5.59 0.69 -3.01
N ASN A 220 -6.33 -0.39 -3.25
CA ASN A 220 -5.90 -1.74 -2.90
C ASN A 220 -4.61 -2.12 -3.64
N PHE A 221 -4.59 -1.88 -4.95
CA PHE A 221 -3.42 -2.14 -5.77
C PHE A 221 -2.23 -1.29 -5.36
N GLN A 222 -2.43 0.01 -5.10
CA GLN A 222 -1.37 0.91 -4.63
C GLN A 222 -0.82 0.48 -3.27
N ALA A 223 -1.68 -0.01 -2.36
CA ALA A 223 -1.25 -0.49 -1.06
C ALA A 223 -0.42 -1.78 -1.15
N PHE A 224 -0.83 -2.71 -2.01
CA PHE A 224 -0.06 -3.92 -2.30
C PHE A 224 1.28 -3.59 -2.98
N ASP A 225 1.27 -2.67 -3.95
CA ASP A 225 2.47 -2.17 -4.60
C ASP A 225 3.44 -1.56 -3.59
N ALA A 226 2.95 -0.69 -2.70
CA ALA A 226 3.75 -0.13 -1.62
C ALA A 226 4.27 -1.22 -0.67
N TYR A 227 3.46 -2.22 -0.33
CA TYR A 227 3.88 -3.34 0.51
C TYR A 227 5.06 -4.11 -0.11
N LEU A 228 5.02 -4.41 -1.42
CA LEU A 228 6.11 -5.08 -2.13
C LEU A 228 7.43 -4.35 -1.93
N PHE A 229 7.47 -3.02 -2.02
CA PHE A 229 8.71 -2.26 -1.95
C PHE A 229 9.08 -1.70 -0.57
N LEU A 230 8.18 -1.75 0.42
CA LEU A 230 8.46 -1.22 1.76
C LEU A 230 8.59 -2.32 2.82
N ARG A 231 7.94 -3.48 2.62
CA ARG A 231 7.87 -4.54 3.62
C ARG A 231 8.51 -5.86 3.17
N THR A 232 8.93 -5.97 1.91
CA THR A 232 9.60 -7.17 1.40
C THR A 232 11.05 -6.93 1.02
N HIS A 233 11.73 -8.01 0.66
CA HIS A 233 13.11 -8.01 0.16
C HIS A 233 13.27 -7.28 -1.20
N PHE A 234 12.18 -6.91 -1.87
CA PHE A 234 12.18 -6.09 -3.09
C PHE A 234 12.43 -4.60 -2.84
N SER A 235 12.47 -4.15 -1.58
CA SER A 235 12.74 -2.74 -1.23
C SER A 235 14.03 -2.16 -1.81
N ILE A 236 15.03 -3.01 -2.07
CA ILE A 236 16.25 -2.64 -2.78
C ILE A 236 15.99 -2.07 -4.19
N LEU A 237 14.95 -2.54 -4.89
CA LEU A 237 14.59 -2.08 -6.23
C LEU A 237 14.13 -0.61 -6.25
N THR A 238 13.76 -0.06 -5.09
CA THR A 238 13.30 1.33 -4.93
C THR A 238 14.11 2.12 -3.92
N ALA A 239 15.14 1.53 -3.30
CA ALA A 239 15.92 2.15 -2.23
C ALA A 239 16.60 3.47 -2.66
N GLY A 240 16.84 3.65 -3.96
CA GLY A 240 17.37 4.89 -4.53
C GLY A 240 16.41 6.07 -4.57
N ALA A 241 15.10 5.86 -4.44
CA ALA A 241 14.12 6.93 -4.41
C ALA A 241 14.11 7.67 -3.05
N SER A 242 14.67 7.05 -2.00
CA SER A 242 14.67 7.54 -0.62
C SER A 242 15.61 8.72 -0.36
N THR A 243 16.51 9.07 -1.27
CA THR A 243 17.56 10.09 -1.07
C THR A 243 17.09 11.53 -1.34
N GLY A 244 15.84 11.86 -1.04
CA GLY A 244 15.31 13.24 -1.10
C GLY A 244 15.04 13.80 -2.51
N LYS A 245 15.27 13.02 -3.57
CA LYS A 245 14.62 13.25 -4.86
C LYS A 245 13.37 12.40 -4.91
N ILE A 246 12.25 12.93 -4.40
CA ILE A 246 10.93 12.42 -4.79
C ILE A 246 10.79 12.74 -6.28
N ARG A 247 11.28 11.84 -7.12
CA ARG A 247 10.69 11.63 -8.43
C ARG A 247 9.77 10.44 -8.25
N SER A 248 8.49 10.68 -8.49
CA SER A 248 7.61 9.65 -8.99
C SER A 248 8.36 8.91 -10.14
N GLY A 249 8.85 7.69 -9.90
CA GLY A 249 9.71 6.92 -10.83
C GLY A 249 11.23 7.14 -10.63
N SER A 250 12.13 6.16 -10.67
CA SER A 250 12.04 4.84 -11.28
C SER A 250 13.37 4.05 -11.17
N TYR A 251 13.25 2.75 -10.90
CA TYR A 251 13.90 1.69 -11.70
C TYR A 251 12.89 1.05 -12.69
N LEU A 252 11.69 1.62 -12.79
CA LEU A 252 10.51 1.08 -13.48
C LEU A 252 9.96 1.98 -14.61
N THR A 253 10.55 3.15 -14.87
CA THR A 253 10.33 3.95 -16.10
C THR A 253 10.85 3.20 -17.32
N GLY A 254 11.62 2.12 -17.11
CA GLY A 254 11.91 1.09 -18.11
C GLY A 254 11.39 -0.29 -17.69
N ALA A 255 10.27 -0.42 -16.97
CA ALA A 255 9.74 -1.74 -16.58
C ALA A 255 9.40 -2.59 -17.82
N THR A 256 8.89 -1.94 -18.87
CA THR A 256 8.68 -2.56 -20.18
C THR A 256 10.02 -2.93 -20.84
N GLU A 257 11.03 -2.05 -20.77
CA GLU A 257 12.40 -2.35 -21.24
C GLU A 257 12.99 -3.55 -20.51
N ALA A 258 12.74 -3.68 -19.21
CA ALA A 258 13.20 -4.78 -18.38
C ALA A 258 12.59 -6.13 -18.82
N LEU A 259 11.37 -6.16 -19.37
CA LEU A 259 10.82 -7.38 -19.97
C LEU A 259 11.65 -7.81 -21.19
N TYR A 260 11.98 -6.86 -22.07
CA TYR A 260 12.80 -7.13 -23.27
C TYR A 260 14.23 -7.54 -22.91
N ASP A 261 14.83 -6.90 -21.90
CA ASP A 261 16.14 -7.28 -21.37
C ASP A 261 16.14 -8.71 -20.83
N LEU A 262 15.08 -9.10 -20.09
CA LEU A 262 14.96 -10.46 -19.58
C LEU A 262 14.79 -11.49 -20.70
N SER A 263 14.04 -11.16 -21.75
CA SER A 263 13.95 -12.04 -22.91
C SER A 263 15.31 -12.19 -23.61
N SER A 264 16.03 -11.08 -23.78
CA SER A 264 17.36 -11.04 -24.38
C SER A 264 18.41 -11.83 -23.56
N ASP A 265 18.27 -11.84 -22.23
CA ASP A 265 19.11 -12.61 -21.31
C ASP A 265 18.77 -14.11 -21.26
N GLY A 266 17.79 -14.56 -22.05
CA GLY A 266 17.43 -15.98 -22.17
C GLY A 266 16.48 -16.50 -21.09
N TYR A 267 15.74 -15.63 -20.39
CA TYR A 267 14.70 -16.04 -19.42
C TYR A 267 13.41 -16.56 -20.09
N GLY A 268 13.29 -16.41 -21.41
CA GLY A 268 12.15 -16.82 -22.23
C GLY A 268 12.02 -15.94 -23.48
N ASP A 269 11.09 -16.30 -24.37
CA ASP A 269 10.63 -15.34 -25.37
C ASP A 269 9.81 -14.22 -24.70
N ILE A 270 9.48 -13.17 -25.45
CA ILE A 270 8.76 -12.00 -24.92
C ILE A 270 7.43 -12.44 -24.28
N ALA A 271 6.67 -13.30 -24.96
CA ALA A 271 5.38 -13.79 -24.46
C ALA A 271 5.53 -14.56 -23.13
N ALA A 272 6.53 -15.43 -23.00
CA ALA A 272 6.77 -16.16 -21.76
C ALA A 272 7.20 -15.23 -20.61
N VAL A 273 7.96 -14.17 -20.92
CA VAL A 273 8.38 -13.17 -19.92
C VAL A 273 7.20 -12.28 -19.49
N GLU A 274 6.36 -11.85 -20.42
CA GLU A 274 5.14 -11.07 -20.14
C GLU A 274 4.16 -11.83 -19.24
N GLN A 275 3.98 -13.13 -19.49
CA GLN A 275 3.13 -14.02 -18.69
C GLN A 275 3.81 -14.53 -17.40
N MET A 276 5.07 -14.17 -17.16
CA MET A 276 5.78 -14.59 -15.96
C MET A 276 5.09 -14.05 -14.72
N ASN A 277 5.02 -14.86 -13.66
CA ASN A 277 4.51 -14.41 -12.37
C ASN A 277 5.24 -13.17 -11.84
N VAL A 278 4.52 -12.17 -11.32
CA VAL A 278 5.09 -10.90 -10.84
C VAL A 278 6.15 -11.09 -9.74
N ILE A 279 5.94 -12.02 -8.80
CA ILE A 279 6.89 -12.27 -7.71
C ILE A 279 8.19 -12.86 -8.27
N LYS A 280 8.09 -13.76 -9.25
CA LYS A 280 9.26 -14.32 -9.96
C LYS A 280 9.99 -13.24 -10.76
N TYR A 281 9.25 -12.40 -11.49
CA TYR A 281 9.80 -11.26 -12.22
C TYR A 281 10.61 -10.33 -11.31
N LEU A 282 10.00 -9.86 -10.20
CA LEU A 282 10.67 -8.99 -9.22
C LEU A 282 11.88 -9.67 -8.55
N THR A 283 11.82 -10.98 -8.33
CA THR A 283 12.95 -11.76 -7.80
C THR A 283 14.14 -11.76 -8.75
N ILE A 284 13.89 -11.94 -10.05
CA ILE A 284 14.95 -11.89 -11.07
C ILE A 284 15.55 -10.49 -11.14
N LEU A 285 14.74 -9.44 -11.19
CA LEU A 285 15.22 -8.05 -11.20
C LEU A 285 16.11 -7.76 -9.99
N ARG A 286 15.68 -8.18 -8.80
CA ARG A 286 16.46 -8.02 -7.57
C ARG A 286 17.79 -8.76 -7.66
N LYS A 287 17.78 -10.00 -8.15
CA LYS A 287 19.00 -10.81 -8.31
C LYS A 287 19.98 -10.12 -9.27
N LYS A 288 19.51 -9.67 -10.43
CA LYS A 288 20.34 -8.94 -11.41
C LYS A 288 20.96 -7.67 -10.82
N LEU A 289 20.20 -6.89 -10.05
CA LEU A 289 20.72 -5.70 -9.38
C LEU A 289 21.83 -6.03 -8.38
N ILE A 290 21.64 -7.07 -7.57
CA ILE A 290 22.65 -7.55 -6.60
C ILE A 290 23.91 -8.04 -7.31
N GLU A 291 23.77 -8.83 -8.38
CA GLU A 291 24.90 -9.34 -9.16
C GLU A 291 25.66 -8.21 -9.85
N SER A 292 24.96 -7.20 -10.37
CA SER A 292 25.57 -5.99 -10.95
C SER A 292 26.43 -5.25 -9.92
N VAL A 293 25.91 -5.03 -8.70
CA VAL A 293 26.66 -4.40 -7.60
C VAL A 293 27.91 -5.21 -7.27
N ARG A 294 27.78 -6.54 -7.11
CA ARG A 294 28.90 -7.43 -6.81
C ARG A 294 29.95 -7.44 -7.91
N ALA A 295 29.54 -7.48 -9.18
CA ALA A 295 30.44 -7.44 -10.33
C ALA A 295 31.22 -6.11 -10.38
N MET A 296 30.55 -4.97 -10.14
CA MET A 296 31.24 -3.68 -10.07
C MET A 296 32.24 -3.61 -8.91
N HIS A 297 31.89 -4.16 -7.75
CA HIS A 297 32.82 -4.26 -6.62
C HIS A 297 34.02 -5.16 -6.95
N SER A 298 33.80 -6.33 -7.54
CA SER A 298 34.87 -7.23 -7.99
C SER A 298 35.79 -6.60 -9.04
N ALA A 299 35.29 -5.63 -9.82
CA ALA A 299 36.07 -4.82 -10.73
C ALA A 299 36.83 -3.66 -10.03
N ASN A 300 36.93 -3.66 -8.70
CA ASN A 300 37.55 -2.63 -7.86
C ASN A 300 36.92 -1.23 -8.05
N MET A 301 35.63 -1.16 -8.38
CA MET A 301 34.92 0.11 -8.44
C MET A 301 34.62 0.64 -7.03
N ASP A 302 34.96 1.91 -6.80
CA ASP A 302 34.66 2.60 -5.55
C ASP A 302 33.15 2.63 -5.24
N VAL A 303 32.79 2.47 -3.96
CA VAL A 303 31.40 2.37 -3.49
C VAL A 303 30.57 3.61 -3.83
N VAL A 304 31.17 4.81 -3.84
CA VAL A 304 30.47 6.04 -4.24
C VAL A 304 30.17 6.02 -5.74
N LYS A 305 31.07 5.46 -6.57
CA LYS A 305 30.82 5.28 -8.01
C LYS A 305 29.73 4.23 -8.26
N ILE A 306 29.72 3.12 -7.50
CA ILE A 306 28.66 2.12 -7.56
C ILE A 306 27.32 2.77 -7.21
N SER A 307 27.25 3.51 -6.10
CA SER A 307 26.06 4.25 -5.67
C SER A 307 25.50 5.18 -6.76
N ARG A 308 26.37 5.89 -7.48
CA ARG A 308 25.95 6.75 -8.60
C ARG A 308 25.42 5.98 -9.80
N ARG A 309 25.98 4.79 -10.10
CA ARG A 309 25.55 3.96 -11.25
C ARG A 309 24.28 3.17 -10.96
N THR A 310 24.15 2.63 -9.75
CA THR A 310 23.01 1.80 -9.33
C THR A 310 21.97 2.59 -8.55
N ASN A 311 22.16 3.90 -8.40
CA ASN A 311 21.31 4.77 -7.60
C ASN A 311 20.99 4.19 -6.21
N LEU A 312 21.84 3.31 -5.66
CA LEU A 312 21.59 2.67 -4.37
C LEU A 312 22.29 3.45 -3.27
N PRO A 313 21.67 3.60 -2.08
CA PRO A 313 22.35 4.14 -0.92
C PRO A 313 23.60 3.33 -0.56
N ILE A 314 24.62 4.01 -0.05
CA ILE A 314 25.91 3.40 0.31
C ILE A 314 25.74 2.32 1.38
N ASP A 315 24.86 2.53 2.37
CA ASP A 315 24.57 1.54 3.41
C ASP A 315 23.95 0.26 2.85
N VAL A 316 23.11 0.38 1.82
CA VAL A 316 22.53 -0.76 1.10
C VAL A 316 23.59 -1.49 0.30
N ILE A 317 24.47 -0.77 -0.40
CA ILE A 317 25.58 -1.36 -1.16
C ILE A 317 26.53 -2.14 -0.24
N ASN A 318 26.88 -1.56 0.91
CA ASN A 318 27.74 -2.23 1.89
C ASN A 318 27.11 -3.55 2.36
N LYS A 319 25.79 -3.59 2.61
CA LYS A 319 25.07 -4.84 2.96
C LYS A 319 25.07 -5.90 1.86
N ILE A 320 25.25 -5.52 0.59
CA ILE A 320 25.27 -6.46 -0.55
C ILE A 320 26.65 -7.11 -0.72
N ILE A 321 27.70 -6.35 -0.39
CA ILE A 321 29.11 -6.71 -0.61
C ILE A 321 29.72 -7.44 0.58
N LEU A 322 29.23 -7.15 1.80
CA LEU A 322 29.50 -7.96 3.01
C LEU A 322 29.00 -9.39 2.84
#